data_AF-A0A7X5CUC1-F1
#
_entry.id   AF-A0A7X5CUC1-F1
#
_cell.length_a   1.000
_cell.length_b   1.000
_cell.length_c   1.000
_cell.angle_alpha   90.00
_cell.angle_beta   90.00
_cell.angle_gamma   90.00
#
_symmetry.space_group_name_H-M   'P 1'
#
loop_
_entity.id
_entity.type
_entity.pdbx_description
1 polymer ?
#
loop_
_entity_poly.entity_id
_entity_poly.type
_entity_poly.pdbx_seq_one_letter_code
_entity_poly.pdbx_strand_id
1 'polypeptide(L)'
;MEEQEIFDLDFIDPDFSANFADIRDTEGIEYPFLLLSNVAYINVLSLLSNSDTGSCRSINSWILVDNEFTQIKPIALTFNTLILMRNLGVTITIYASENKVNTLNLKDPKVLEKYI
;
A
#
# COMPACT_ATOMS: atom_id res chain seq x y z
N MET A 1 0.89 -25.99 -30.17
CA MET A 1 1.66 -24.81 -29.76
C MET A 1 0.62 -23.88 -29.17
N GLU A 2 0.37 -24.06 -27.88
CA GLU A 2 -0.68 -23.34 -27.16
C GLU A 2 -0.15 -21.95 -26.85
N GLU A 3 -0.81 -20.94 -27.42
CA GLU A 3 -0.62 -19.54 -27.06
C GLU A 3 -1.04 -19.39 -25.60
N GLN A 4 -0.07 -19.15 -24.73
CA GLN A 4 -0.36 -18.71 -23.37
C GLN A 4 -0.95 -17.31 -23.49
N GLU A 5 -2.24 -17.18 -23.15
CA GLU A 5 -2.85 -15.90 -22.80
C GLU A 5 -2.03 -15.30 -21.66
N ILE A 6 -1.08 -14.46 -22.02
CA ILE A 6 -0.43 -13.54 -21.09
C ILE A 6 -1.58 -12.65 -20.65
N PHE A 7 -2.03 -12.85 -19.41
CA PHE A 7 -2.93 -11.94 -18.73
C PHE A 7 -2.39 -10.52 -18.94
N ASP A 8 -3.02 -9.77 -19.83
CA ASP A 8 -2.91 -8.31 -19.91
C ASP A 8 -3.46 -7.79 -18.59
N LEU A 9 -2.62 -7.85 -17.55
CA LEU A 9 -2.68 -6.95 -16.43
C LEU A 9 -2.35 -5.60 -17.05
N ASP A 10 -3.35 -4.96 -17.62
CA ASP A 10 -3.37 -3.52 -17.79
C ASP A 10 -2.90 -2.96 -16.46
N PHE A 11 -1.62 -2.55 -16.43
CA PHE A 11 -1.03 -1.88 -15.29
C PHE A 11 -1.84 -0.59 -15.18
N ILE A 12 -2.92 -0.66 -14.39
CA ILE A 12 -3.78 0.47 -14.05
C ILE A 12 -2.81 1.53 -13.59
N ASP A 13 -2.55 2.51 -14.44
CA ASP A 13 -1.67 3.62 -14.15
C ASP A 13 -2.37 4.34 -12.99
N PRO A 14 -1.93 4.18 -11.73
CA PRO A 14 -2.68 4.75 -10.63
C PRO A 14 -2.51 6.25 -10.79
N ASP A 15 -3.59 6.89 -11.24
CA ASP A 15 -3.66 8.32 -11.43
C ASP A 15 -3.32 8.93 -10.07
N PHE A 16 -2.19 9.65 -9.99
CA PHE A 16 -1.68 10.28 -8.77
C PHE A 16 -2.57 11.48 -8.34
N SER A 17 -3.82 11.50 -8.79
CA SER A 17 -4.88 12.44 -8.44
C SER A 17 -5.95 11.80 -7.54
N ALA A 18 -5.71 10.61 -6.99
CA ALA A 18 -6.69 9.87 -6.21
C ALA A 18 -7.19 10.71 -5.02
N ASN A 19 -8.52 10.84 -4.92
CA ASN A 19 -9.25 11.43 -3.80
C ASN A 19 -8.57 11.09 -2.47
N PHE A 20 -8.01 12.09 -1.81
CA PHE A 20 -7.33 11.90 -0.54
C PHE A 20 -8.38 11.50 0.51
N ALA A 21 -8.46 10.20 0.80
CA ALA A 21 -9.32 9.69 1.86
C ALA A 21 -8.62 9.91 3.20
N ASP A 22 -9.24 10.73 4.05
CA ASP A 22 -8.75 10.99 5.40
C ASP A 22 -9.38 10.01 6.39
N ILE A 23 -8.52 9.25 7.07
CA ILE A 23 -8.91 8.18 8.00
C ILE A 23 -8.66 8.60 9.46
N ARG A 24 -8.10 9.80 9.72
CA ARG A 24 -7.61 10.20 11.06
C ARG A 24 -8.68 10.18 12.16
N ASP A 25 -9.94 10.36 11.81
CA ASP A 25 -11.08 10.34 12.74
C ASP A 25 -11.65 8.91 12.98
N THR A 26 -11.03 7.89 12.39
CA THR A 26 -11.47 6.49 12.54
C THR A 26 -11.06 5.94 13.91
N GLU A 27 -11.98 5.24 14.57
CA GLU A 27 -11.70 4.60 15.86
C GLU A 27 -10.55 3.58 15.74
N GLY A 28 -9.64 3.56 16.72
CA GLY A 28 -8.49 2.64 16.75
C GLY A 28 -7.27 3.11 15.95
N ILE A 29 -7.26 4.34 15.43
CA ILE A 29 -6.09 4.93 14.79
C ILE A 29 -5.00 5.25 15.83
N GLU A 30 -3.81 4.68 15.61
CA GLU A 30 -2.60 4.96 16.37
C GLU A 30 -1.45 5.31 15.42
N TYR A 31 -0.77 6.42 15.68
CA TYR A 31 0.40 6.85 14.90
C TYR A 31 1.68 6.12 15.34
N PRO A 32 2.61 5.77 14.42
CA PRO A 32 2.49 5.92 12.97
C PRO A 32 1.67 4.79 12.33
N PHE A 33 0.95 5.10 11.26
CA PHE A 33 0.23 4.10 10.47
C PHE A 33 0.32 4.33 8.96
N LEU A 34 -0.06 3.30 8.21
CA LEU A 34 -0.16 3.29 6.75
C LEU A 34 -1.61 3.20 6.31
N LEU A 35 -1.98 3.95 5.28
CA LEU A 35 -3.20 3.75 4.52
C LEU A 35 -2.84 3.25 3.12
N LEU A 36 -3.31 2.07 2.79
CA LEU A 36 -3.26 1.51 1.44
C LEU A 36 -4.57 1.85 0.73
N SER A 37 -4.47 2.51 -0.42
CA SER A 37 -5.60 2.93 -1.24
C SER A 37 -5.38 2.53 -2.69
N ASN A 38 -6.43 2.66 -3.51
CA ASN A 38 -6.43 2.17 -4.88
C ASN A 38 -6.12 0.68 -4.98
N VAL A 39 -6.70 -0.12 -4.08
CA VAL A 39 -6.50 -1.57 -4.04
C VAL A 39 -7.66 -2.26 -4.73
N ALA A 40 -7.41 -2.92 -5.87
CA ALA A 40 -8.37 -3.86 -6.44
C ALA A 40 -8.48 -5.09 -5.53
N TYR A 41 -9.70 -5.43 -5.10
CA TYR A 41 -9.94 -6.28 -3.93
C TYR A 41 -9.43 -7.74 -4.07
N ILE A 42 -9.14 -8.33 -2.90
CA ILE A 42 -8.86 -9.75 -2.55
C ILE A 42 -7.45 -10.32 -2.74
N ASN A 43 -6.71 -10.07 -3.82
CA ASN A 43 -5.41 -10.75 -3.99
C ASN A 43 -4.20 -10.01 -3.36
N VAL A 44 -4.31 -8.71 -3.10
CA VAL A 44 -3.20 -7.91 -2.55
C VAL A 44 -2.91 -8.26 -1.08
N LEU A 45 -3.96 -8.49 -0.29
CA LEU A 45 -3.83 -8.75 1.15
C LEU A 45 -3.19 -10.12 1.43
N SER A 46 -3.50 -11.15 0.64
CA SER A 46 -2.87 -12.46 0.78
C SER A 46 -1.37 -12.39 0.46
N LEU A 47 -0.98 -11.61 -0.56
CA LEU A 47 0.41 -11.40 -0.93
C LEU A 47 1.19 -10.59 0.12
N LEU A 48 0.56 -9.54 0.69
CA LEU A 48 1.18 -8.72 1.73
C LEU A 48 1.28 -9.44 3.08
N SER A 49 0.30 -10.29 3.41
CA SER A 49 0.31 -11.04 4.67
C SER A 49 1.42 -12.09 4.79
N ASN A 50 2.04 -12.47 3.67
CA ASN A 50 3.20 -13.36 3.61
C ASN A 50 4.54 -12.60 3.63
N SER A 51 4.51 -11.26 3.62
CA SER A 51 5.73 -10.45 3.73
C SER A 51 6.15 -10.35 5.20
N ASP A 52 7.36 -10.85 5.49
CA ASP A 52 8.06 -10.90 6.79
C ASP A 52 7.38 -10.19 7.97
N THR A 53 6.60 -10.94 8.74
CA THR A 53 6.02 -10.50 10.03
C THR A 53 7.06 -10.35 11.15
N GLY A 54 8.33 -10.71 10.89
CA GLY A 54 9.42 -10.73 11.88
C GLY A 54 10.36 -9.51 11.89
N SER A 55 10.14 -8.52 11.01
CA SER A 55 10.97 -7.32 10.97
C SER A 55 10.54 -6.31 12.04
N CYS A 56 11.48 -5.79 12.84
CA CYS A 56 11.26 -4.68 13.81
C CYS A 56 10.71 -3.37 13.18
N ARG A 57 10.39 -3.35 11.88
CA ARG A 57 9.96 -2.17 11.12
C ARG A 57 8.54 -2.33 10.54
N SER A 58 7.73 -3.25 11.08
CA SER A 58 6.32 -3.34 10.70
C SER A 58 5.54 -2.14 11.27
N ILE A 59 4.62 -1.60 10.45
CA ILE A 59 3.84 -0.40 10.77
C ILE A 59 2.36 -0.77 10.74
N ASN A 60 1.58 -0.28 11.71
CA ASN A 60 0.13 -0.42 11.74
C ASN A 60 -0.46 0.01 10.39
N SER A 61 -1.37 -0.80 9.85
CA SER A 61 -1.78 -0.66 8.45
C SER A 61 -3.29 -0.77 8.31
N TRP A 62 -3.82 0.09 7.44
CA TRP A 62 -5.22 0.17 7.06
C TRP A 62 -5.33 0.09 5.55
N ILE A 63 -6.45 -0.43 5.08
CA ILE A 63 -6.77 -0.48 3.65
C ILE A 63 -8.12 0.21 3.41
N LEU A 64 -8.19 0.99 2.34
CA LEU A 64 -9.42 1.56 1.80
C LEU A 64 -9.88 0.73 0.60
N VAL A 65 -11.05 0.12 0.72
CA VAL A 65 -11.71 -0.63 -0.37
C VAL A 65 -13.19 -0.32 -0.32
N ASP A 66 -13.81 -0.05 -1.46
CA ASP A 66 -15.26 0.19 -1.56
C ASP A 66 -15.75 1.26 -0.56
N ASN A 67 -14.94 2.29 -0.34
CA ASN A 67 -15.15 3.37 0.63
C ASN A 67 -15.17 2.96 2.11
N GLU A 68 -14.75 1.73 2.43
CA GLU A 68 -14.62 1.25 3.80
C GLU A 68 -13.15 1.14 4.21
N PHE A 69 -12.86 1.57 5.44
CA PHE A 69 -11.55 1.44 6.05
C PHE A 69 -11.49 0.16 6.88
N THR A 70 -10.53 -0.72 6.58
CA THR A 70 -10.32 -1.95 7.32
C THR A 70 -8.90 -1.99 7.88
N GLN A 71 -8.77 -2.29 9.18
CA GLN A 71 -7.47 -2.54 9.77
C GLN A 71 -6.93 -3.89 9.31
N ILE A 72 -5.66 -3.94 8.93
CA ILE A 72 -4.97 -5.15 8.49
C ILE A 72 -3.73 -5.41 9.34
N LYS A 73 -3.10 -6.56 9.15
CA LYS A 73 -1.84 -6.87 9.83
C LYS A 73 -0.79 -5.80 9.54
N PRO A 74 0.06 -5.44 10.52
CA PRO A 74 1.15 -4.51 10.29
C PRO A 74 2.03 -4.93 9.12
N ILE A 75 2.43 -3.97 8.30
CA ILE A 75 3.22 -4.21 7.08
C ILE A 75 4.64 -3.68 7.29
N ALA A 76 5.63 -4.50 6.93
CA ALA A 76 7.01 -4.04 6.83
C ALA A 76 7.25 -3.35 5.48
N LEU A 77 7.65 -2.07 5.52
CA LEU A 77 8.06 -1.31 4.33
C LEU A 77 9.47 -1.73 3.87
N THR A 78 9.59 -2.92 3.31
CA THR A 78 10.81 -3.39 2.65
C THR A 78 10.82 -3.01 1.18
N PHE A 79 11.98 -3.02 0.53
CA PHE A 79 12.08 -2.84 -0.92
C PHE A 79 11.12 -3.76 -1.69
N ASN A 80 11.07 -5.05 -1.34
CA ASN A 80 10.21 -6.03 -1.99
C ASN A 80 8.73 -5.71 -1.81
N THR A 81 8.33 -5.30 -0.60
CA THR A 81 6.95 -4.87 -0.32
C THR A 81 6.55 -3.66 -1.15
N LEU A 82 7.45 -2.67 -1.27
CA LEU A 82 7.20 -1.45 -2.04
C LEU A 82 7.12 -1.72 -3.55
N ILE A 83 7.98 -2.59 -4.09
CA ILE A 83 7.90 -3.04 -5.49
C ILE A 83 6.59 -3.77 -5.76
N LEU A 84 6.17 -4.66 -4.86
CA LEU A 84 4.88 -5.34 -4.97
C LEU A 84 3.73 -4.34 -4.99
N MET A 85 3.70 -3.39 -4.06
CA MET A 85 2.66 -2.35 -4.01
C MET A 85 2.65 -1.48 -5.27
N ARG A 86 3.83 -1.13 -5.82
CA ARG A 86 3.96 -0.43 -7.10
C ARG A 86 3.32 -1.22 -8.24
N ASN A 87 3.67 -2.51 -8.37
CA ASN A 87 3.19 -3.36 -9.46
C ASN A 87 1.67 -3.59 -9.38
N LEU A 88 1.10 -3.52 -8.18
CA LEU A 88 -0.33 -3.66 -7.92
C LEU A 88 -1.08 -2.32 -8.02
N GLY A 89 -0.41 -1.22 -8.37
CA GLY A 89 -1.03 0.11 -8.45
C GLY A 89 -1.48 0.68 -7.09
N VAL A 90 -0.99 0.12 -5.98
CA VAL A 90 -1.38 0.53 -4.63
C VAL A 90 -0.75 1.88 -4.29
N THR A 91 -1.58 2.79 -3.79
CA THR A 91 -1.13 4.06 -3.23
C THR A 91 -0.91 3.91 -1.73
N ILE A 92 0.29 4.26 -1.27
CA ILE A 92 0.66 4.21 0.16
C ILE A 92 0.68 5.63 0.70
N THR A 93 -0.13 5.88 1.73
CA THR A 93 -0.07 7.13 2.50
C THR A 93 0.41 6.83 3.91
N ILE A 94 1.46 7.53 4.35
CA ILE A 94 2.07 7.42 5.66
C ILE A 94 1.56 8.54 6.54
N TYR A 95 0.96 8.17 7.66
CA TYR A 95 0.56 9.08 8.72
C TYR A 95 1.56 8.94 9.85
N ALA A 96 2.55 9.84 9.90
CA ALA A 96 3.60 9.83 10.94
C ALA A 96 3.12 10.50 12.23
N SER A 97 2.23 11.48 12.11
CA SER A 97 1.49 12.12 13.20
C SER A 97 0.24 12.79 12.63
N GLU A 98 -0.61 13.33 13.48
CA GLU A 98 -1.83 14.06 13.11
C GLU A 98 -1.60 15.14 12.04
N ASN A 99 -0.47 15.84 12.14
CA ASN A 99 -0.10 16.94 11.24
C ASN A 99 0.93 16.54 10.17
N LYS A 100 1.39 15.29 10.16
CA LYS A 100 2.45 14.83 9.26
C LYS A 100 1.99 13.63 8.47
N VAL A 101 1.44 13.92 7.30
CA VAL A 101 0.95 12.93 6.35
C VAL A 101 1.71 13.04 5.04
N ASN A 102 2.14 11.92 4.47
CA ASN A 102 2.89 11.88 3.23
C ASN A 102 2.50 10.68 2.37
N THR A 103 2.18 10.92 1.10
CA THR A 103 1.90 9.86 0.14
C THR A 103 3.16 9.48 -0.63
N LEU A 104 3.51 8.20 -0.63
CA LEU A 104 4.67 7.69 -1.36
C LEU A 104 4.36 7.61 -2.86
N ASN A 105 5.16 8.31 -3.66
CA ASN A 105 5.18 8.09 -5.10
C ASN A 105 6.09 6.90 -5.43
N LEU A 106 5.51 5.69 -5.49
CA LEU A 106 6.26 4.48 -5.81
C LEU A 106 6.73 4.39 -7.27
N LYS A 107 6.26 5.29 -8.15
CA LYS A 107 6.78 5.42 -9.51
C LYS A 107 8.13 6.12 -9.53
N ASP A 108 8.44 6.94 -8.52
CA ASP A 108 9.73 7.60 -8.37
C ASP A 108 10.78 6.59 -7.84
N PRO A 109 11.82 6.25 -8.62
CA PRO A 109 12.88 5.34 -8.19
C PRO A 109 13.57 5.81 -6.90
N LYS A 110 13.69 7.13 -6.69
CA LYS A 110 14.34 7.70 -5.50
C LYS A 110 13.58 7.39 -4.20
N VAL A 111 12.28 7.13 -4.28
CA VAL A 111 11.49 6.70 -3.12
C VAL A 111 11.87 5.28 -2.75
N LEU A 112 12.07 4.39 -3.73
CA LEU A 112 12.43 2.99 -3.51
C LEU A 112 13.88 2.82 -3.03
N GLU A 113 14.80 3.64 -3.53
CA GLU A 113 16.22 3.64 -3.13
C GLU A 113 16.44 3.86 -1.63
N LYS A 114 15.52 4.54 -0.93
CA LYS A 114 15.60 4.76 0.53
C LYS A 114 15.39 3.49 1.35
N TYR A 115 14.95 2.40 0.71
CA TYR A 115 14.55 1.15 1.35
C TYR A 115 15.36 -0.05 0.86
N ILE A 116 16.45 0.19 0.11
CA ILE A 116 17.50 -0.79 -0.26
C ILE A 116 18.54 -0.81 0.86
#